data_AF-A0A452RQE5-F1
#
_entry.id   AF-A0A452RQE5-F1
#
_cell.length_a   1.000
_cell.length_b   1.000
_cell.length_c   1.000
_cell.angle_alpha   90.00
_cell.angle_beta   90.00
_cell.angle_gamma   90.00
#
_symmetry.space_group_name_H-M   'P 1'
#
loop_
_entity.id
_entity.type
_entity.pdbx_description
1 polymer ?
#
loop_
_entity_poly.entity_id
_entity_poly.type
_entity_poly.pdbx_seq_one_letter_code
_entity_poly.pdbx_strand_id
1 'polypeptide(L)'
;MHMKKYLVKCLHRLQKGPGYTYKELLVWYCNNTNTHGPKRIICEGPKKKAMWFLITLLFTSLVCWQWSVFIKTYLSWEVSVSLSVGFKTMDFPAVTICNASPFQYSKVKHLLQDLDELMEAVLERILAPEQSYSNATRTLNFTIWNDTPLVLIDERNPHHPVVLDLFGDVHNGSASSSPAPGRTCTAQGCKVAMRLCSLNGTVCTFRNFTSATQAVTEWYLLQATNIFSQVPTHELVEMGYPAERLILACLFGPEPCSYRPEADPGHRPGRLCALPHVHGWCPAAAPRAEVLPLHQR
;
A
#
# COMPACT_ATOMS: atom_id res chain seq x y z
N MET A 1 -57.68 -78.47 -6.81
CA MET A 1 -58.49 -77.47 -7.55
C MET A 1 -58.28 -76.01 -7.11
N HIS A 2 -57.96 -75.74 -5.83
CA HIS A 2 -57.76 -74.37 -5.32
C HIS A 2 -56.52 -73.64 -5.90
N MET A 3 -55.37 -74.32 -6.04
CA MET A 3 -54.14 -73.70 -6.56
C MET A 3 -54.29 -73.14 -7.99
N LYS A 4 -54.99 -73.85 -8.88
CA LYS A 4 -55.27 -73.36 -10.24
C LYS A 4 -56.14 -72.10 -10.22
N LYS A 5 -57.14 -72.02 -9.33
CA LYS A 5 -57.94 -70.80 -9.14
C LYS A 5 -57.09 -69.63 -8.63
N TYR A 6 -56.16 -69.87 -7.69
CA TYR A 6 -55.25 -68.83 -7.19
C TYR A 6 -54.26 -68.36 -8.26
N LEU A 7 -53.67 -69.29 -9.01
CA LEU A 7 -52.76 -68.99 -10.12
C LEU A 7 -53.46 -68.20 -11.22
N VAL A 8 -54.67 -68.58 -11.62
CA VAL A 8 -55.46 -67.83 -12.61
C VAL A 8 -55.82 -66.44 -12.09
N LYS A 9 -56.14 -66.29 -10.79
CA LYS A 9 -56.43 -65.00 -10.17
C LYS A 9 -55.19 -64.10 -10.08
N CYS A 10 -54.01 -64.68 -9.85
CA CYS A 10 -52.72 -63.98 -9.89
C CYS A 10 -52.35 -63.56 -11.32
N LEU A 11 -52.48 -64.48 -12.29
CA LEU A 11 -52.22 -64.23 -13.70
C LEU A 11 -53.15 -63.12 -14.23
N HIS A 12 -54.43 -63.15 -13.84
CA HIS A 12 -55.41 -62.13 -14.22
C HIS A 12 -55.14 -60.76 -13.56
N ARG A 13 -54.42 -60.69 -12.43
CA ARG A 13 -53.96 -59.41 -11.83
C ARG A 13 -52.71 -58.87 -12.53
N LEU A 14 -51.84 -59.75 -13.02
CA LEU A 14 -50.62 -59.38 -13.74
C LEU A 14 -50.91 -58.99 -15.21
N GLN A 15 -51.91 -59.60 -15.85
CA GLN A 15 -52.20 -59.43 -17.27
C GLN A 15 -53.00 -58.15 -17.59
N LYS A 16 -53.69 -57.56 -16.60
CA LYS A 16 -54.23 -56.20 -16.71
C LYS A 16 -53.15 -55.19 -16.27
N GLY A 17 -52.16 -55.02 -17.15
CA GLY A 17 -51.22 -53.91 -17.08
C GLY A 17 -51.94 -52.56 -17.17
N PRO A 18 -51.24 -51.45 -16.89
CA PRO A 18 -51.80 -50.10 -16.98
C PRO A 18 -52.34 -49.84 -18.39
N GLY A 19 -53.48 -49.17 -18.50
CA GLY A 19 -54.01 -48.75 -19.81
C GLY A 19 -53.04 -47.80 -20.52
N TYR A 20 -53.21 -47.62 -21.83
CA TYR A 20 -52.28 -46.88 -22.71
C TYR A 20 -52.17 -45.38 -22.38
N THR A 21 -52.98 -44.89 -21.44
CA THR A 21 -53.09 -43.47 -21.07
C THR A 21 -52.41 -43.16 -19.73
N TYR A 22 -51.67 -42.05 -19.65
CA TYR A 22 -50.95 -41.63 -18.42
C TYR A 22 -51.81 -41.58 -17.15
N LYS A 23 -53.11 -41.24 -17.28
CA LYS A 23 -54.05 -41.22 -16.15
C LYS A 23 -54.33 -42.62 -15.60
N GLU A 24 -54.49 -43.61 -16.48
CA GLU A 24 -54.78 -45.00 -16.09
C GLU A 24 -53.55 -45.65 -15.46
N LEU A 25 -52.37 -45.33 -15.98
CA LEU A 25 -51.09 -45.73 -15.39
C LEU A 25 -50.93 -45.19 -13.97
N LEU A 26 -51.26 -43.92 -13.71
CA LEU A 26 -51.19 -43.32 -12.37
C LEU A 26 -52.21 -43.93 -11.40
N VAL A 27 -53.44 -44.21 -11.84
CA VAL A 27 -54.45 -44.89 -11.01
C VAL A 27 -54.05 -46.34 -10.72
N TRP A 28 -53.51 -47.05 -11.72
CA TRP A 28 -52.97 -48.40 -11.54
C TRP A 28 -51.78 -48.41 -10.57
N TYR A 29 -50.85 -47.46 -10.68
CA TYR A 29 -49.74 -47.28 -9.75
C TYR A 29 -50.26 -47.04 -8.32
N CYS A 30 -51.17 -46.08 -8.12
CA CYS A 30 -51.74 -45.76 -6.81
C CYS A 30 -52.48 -46.92 -6.14
N ASN A 31 -53.01 -47.87 -6.92
CA ASN A 31 -53.74 -49.02 -6.40
C ASN A 31 -52.85 -50.23 -6.10
N ASN A 32 -51.66 -50.31 -6.71
CA ASN A 32 -50.74 -51.46 -6.57
C ASN A 32 -49.48 -51.14 -5.76
N THR A 33 -49.13 -49.86 -5.57
CA THR A 33 -48.02 -49.44 -4.71
C THR A 33 -48.51 -49.14 -3.28
N ASN A 34 -47.63 -49.33 -2.30
CA ASN A 34 -47.89 -48.96 -0.90
C ASN A 34 -47.65 -47.46 -0.62
N THR A 35 -47.43 -46.64 -1.65
CA THR A 35 -47.20 -45.20 -1.48
C THR A 35 -48.50 -44.47 -1.11
N HIS A 36 -48.62 -44.07 0.16
CA HIS A 36 -49.84 -43.49 0.72
C HIS A 36 -50.20 -42.09 0.21
N GLY A 37 -49.24 -41.33 -0.33
CA GLY A 37 -49.45 -39.95 -0.81
C GLY A 37 -50.24 -39.87 -2.13
N PRO A 38 -49.74 -40.46 -3.24
CA PRO A 38 -50.36 -40.35 -4.56
C PRO A 38 -51.81 -40.87 -4.61
N LYS A 39 -52.11 -41.94 -3.86
CA LYS A 39 -53.47 -42.51 -3.77
C LYS A 39 -54.50 -41.49 -3.27
N ARG A 40 -54.13 -40.67 -2.27
CA ARG A 40 -55.01 -39.66 -1.65
C ARG A 40 -55.18 -38.41 -2.52
N ILE A 41 -54.22 -38.13 -3.39
CA ILE A 41 -54.22 -36.98 -4.30
C ILE A 41 -54.94 -37.30 -5.63
N ILE A 42 -54.88 -38.55 -6.10
CA ILE A 42 -55.38 -38.94 -7.44
C ILE A 42 -56.72 -39.69 -7.40
N CYS A 43 -56.94 -40.57 -6.40
CA CYS A 43 -58.08 -41.49 -6.41
C CYS A 43 -59.25 -41.10 -5.48
N GLU A 44 -59.05 -40.18 -4.52
CA GLU A 44 -60.10 -39.79 -3.55
C GLU A 44 -61.00 -38.62 -4.01
N GLY A 45 -61.99 -38.23 -3.20
CA GLY A 45 -62.92 -37.14 -3.50
C GLY A 45 -62.29 -35.73 -3.47
N PRO A 46 -62.92 -34.70 -4.07
CA PRO A 46 -62.32 -33.40 -4.35
C PRO A 46 -61.82 -32.66 -3.08
N LYS A 47 -62.54 -32.74 -1.96
CA LYS A 47 -62.13 -32.11 -0.69
C LYS A 47 -60.87 -32.74 -0.09
N LYS A 48 -60.77 -34.08 -0.14
CA LYS A 48 -59.61 -34.83 0.38
C LYS A 48 -58.40 -34.64 -0.51
N LYS A 49 -58.60 -34.61 -1.83
CA LYS A 49 -57.57 -34.28 -2.81
C LYS A 49 -56.95 -32.91 -2.56
N ALA A 50 -57.78 -31.87 -2.39
CA ALA A 50 -57.30 -30.52 -2.10
C ALA A 50 -56.51 -30.45 -0.78
N MET A 51 -57.02 -31.07 0.28
CA MET A 51 -56.33 -31.12 1.58
C MET A 51 -54.96 -31.81 1.48
N TRP A 52 -54.90 -33.00 0.88
CA TRP A 52 -53.65 -33.75 0.73
C TRP A 52 -52.68 -33.08 -0.23
N PHE A 53 -53.18 -32.44 -1.29
CA PHE A 53 -52.35 -31.66 -2.20
C PHE A 53 -51.72 -30.45 -1.49
N LEU A 54 -52.49 -29.69 -0.69
CA LEU A 54 -51.98 -28.57 0.10
C LEU A 54 -50.94 -29.01 1.14
N ILE A 55 -51.20 -30.13 1.83
CA ILE A 55 -50.25 -30.70 2.80
C ILE A 55 -48.96 -31.11 2.08
N THR A 56 -49.05 -31.82 0.95
CA THR A 56 -47.86 -32.21 0.18
C THR A 56 -47.10 -30.99 -0.35
N LEU A 57 -47.81 -29.97 -0.84
CA LEU A 57 -47.19 -28.71 -1.30
C LEU A 57 -46.45 -27.99 -0.15
N LEU A 58 -47.06 -27.94 1.03
CA LEU A 58 -46.43 -27.37 2.23
C LEU A 58 -45.12 -28.11 2.57
N PHE A 59 -45.15 -29.44 2.63
CA PHE A 59 -43.96 -30.23 2.92
C PHE A 59 -42.89 -30.11 1.84
N THR A 60 -43.25 -30.10 0.56
CA THR A 60 -42.30 -29.87 -0.54
C THR A 60 -41.66 -28.49 -0.44
N SER A 61 -42.44 -27.45 -0.13
CA SER A 61 -41.90 -26.09 0.05
C SER A 61 -40.91 -26.01 1.21
N LEU A 62 -41.18 -26.70 2.33
CA LEU A 62 -40.26 -26.78 3.46
C LEU A 62 -38.96 -27.50 3.09
N VAL A 63 -39.04 -28.59 2.31
CA VAL A 63 -37.85 -29.30 1.82
C VAL A 63 -37.04 -28.42 0.88
N CYS A 64 -37.67 -27.78 -0.12
CA CYS A 64 -36.96 -26.86 -1.03
C CYS A 64 -36.32 -25.67 -0.28
N TRP A 65 -36.98 -25.16 0.77
CA TRP A 65 -36.42 -24.14 1.63
C TRP A 65 -35.17 -24.64 2.36
N GLN A 66 -35.25 -25.81 3.01
CA GLN A 66 -34.11 -26.42 3.71
C GLN A 66 -32.94 -26.70 2.76
N TRP A 67 -33.22 -27.20 1.56
CA TRP A 67 -32.19 -27.40 0.53
C TRP A 67 -31.55 -26.08 0.09
N SER A 68 -32.34 -25.01 -0.04
CA SER A 68 -31.82 -23.69 -0.39
C SER A 68 -30.90 -23.14 0.71
N VAL A 69 -31.25 -23.34 1.99
CA VAL A 69 -30.40 -22.97 3.12
C VAL A 69 -29.12 -23.79 3.11
N PHE A 70 -29.21 -25.11 2.96
CA PHE A 70 -28.04 -25.99 2.91
C PHE A 70 -27.09 -25.63 1.77
N ILE A 71 -27.60 -25.37 0.56
CA ILE A 71 -26.80 -24.92 -0.58
C ILE A 71 -26.15 -23.56 -0.30
N LYS A 72 -26.89 -22.62 0.30
CA LYS A 72 -26.33 -21.31 0.68
C LYS A 72 -25.21 -21.44 1.71
N THR A 73 -25.35 -22.29 2.71
CA THR A 73 -24.31 -22.55 3.72
C THR A 73 -23.10 -23.28 3.13
N TYR A 74 -23.31 -24.19 2.19
CA TYR A 74 -22.20 -24.84 1.49
C TYR A 74 -21.45 -23.86 0.58
N LEU A 75 -22.17 -22.99 -0.14
CA LEU A 75 -21.60 -21.99 -1.05
C LEU A 75 -21.12 -20.72 -0.33
N SER A 76 -21.40 -20.53 0.96
CA SER A 76 -20.92 -19.38 1.73
C SER A 76 -19.45 -19.49 2.12
N TRP A 77 -18.84 -20.68 1.95
CA TRP A 77 -17.43 -20.95 2.23
C TRP A 77 -16.97 -20.34 3.57
N GLU A 78 -17.79 -20.50 4.61
CA GLU A 78 -17.47 -19.96 5.94
C GLU A 78 -16.15 -20.54 6.46
N VAL A 79 -15.21 -19.64 6.75
CA VAL A 79 -13.89 -19.99 7.28
C VAL A 79 -13.88 -19.84 8.80
N SER A 80 -13.48 -20.89 9.51
CA SER A 80 -13.22 -20.81 10.95
C SER A 80 -11.76 -20.42 11.19
N VAL A 81 -11.52 -19.22 11.72
CA VAL A 81 -10.16 -18.78 12.08
C VAL A 81 -9.83 -19.30 13.48
N SER A 82 -8.80 -20.14 13.60
CA SER A 82 -8.24 -20.56 14.89
C SER A 82 -6.91 -19.83 15.14
N LEU A 83 -6.87 -18.95 16.14
CA LEU A 83 -5.66 -18.27 16.56
C LEU A 83 -4.95 -19.10 17.64
N SER A 84 -3.75 -19.59 17.36
CA SER A 84 -2.89 -20.25 18.36
C SER A 84 -1.68 -19.37 18.67
N VAL A 85 -1.59 -18.90 19.90
CA VAL A 85 -0.42 -18.15 20.41
C VAL A 85 0.38 -19.08 21.31
N GLY A 86 1.67 -19.23 21.04
CA GLY A 86 2.55 -20.09 21.83
C GLY A 86 4.00 -19.93 21.41
N PHE A 87 4.90 -20.47 22.21
CA PHE A 87 6.33 -20.52 21.88
C PHE A 87 6.60 -21.74 21.01
N LYS A 88 7.07 -21.49 19.79
CA LYS A 88 7.54 -22.53 18.86
C LYS A 88 8.91 -22.11 18.33
N THR A 89 9.75 -23.09 18.02
CA THR A 89 10.97 -22.86 17.25
C THR A 89 10.59 -22.34 15.86
N MET A 90 11.05 -21.13 15.53
CA MET A 90 10.85 -20.47 14.25
C MET A 90 12.19 -19.94 13.76
N ASP A 91 12.29 -19.69 12.46
CA ASP A 91 13.47 -19.07 11.88
C ASP A 91 13.67 -17.68 12.48
N PHE A 92 14.93 -17.35 12.77
CA PHE A 92 15.27 -16.03 13.28
C PHE A 92 15.04 -14.98 12.17
N PRO A 93 14.34 -13.87 12.45
CA PRO A 93 14.01 -12.89 11.43
C PRO A 93 15.28 -12.22 10.88
N ALA A 94 15.20 -11.78 9.62
CA ALA A 94 16.28 -11.00 9.02
C ALA A 94 16.40 -9.63 9.72
N VAL A 95 17.58 -9.36 10.29
CA VAL A 95 17.91 -8.06 10.89
C VAL A 95 18.69 -7.23 9.88
N THR A 96 18.13 -6.07 9.50
CA THR A 96 18.80 -5.12 8.60
C THR A 96 19.37 -3.96 9.41
N ILE A 97 20.67 -3.71 9.27
CA ILE A 97 21.38 -2.64 9.98
C ILE A 97 21.71 -1.54 8.97
N CYS A 98 21.27 -0.32 9.24
CA CYS A 98 21.53 0.85 8.41
C CYS A 98 22.07 2.00 9.27
N ASN A 99 22.88 2.87 8.65
CA ASN A 99 23.31 4.12 9.27
C ASN A 99 22.36 5.26 8.89
N ALA A 100 22.21 6.26 9.78
CA ALA A 100 21.44 7.46 9.49
C ALA A 100 22.15 8.32 8.42
N SER A 101 23.49 8.38 8.44
CA SER A 101 24.26 9.01 7.38
C SER A 101 24.50 8.02 6.23
N PRO A 102 24.11 8.36 4.99
CA PRO A 102 24.21 7.45 3.84
C PRO A 102 25.66 7.18 3.44
N PHE A 103 26.50 8.22 3.51
CA PHE A 103 27.88 8.20 3.04
C PHE A 103 28.81 8.82 4.06
N GLN A 104 30.10 8.48 3.98
CA GLN A 104 31.14 9.14 4.75
C GLN A 104 31.36 10.55 4.19
N TYR A 105 31.06 11.59 4.98
CA TYR A 105 31.16 12.99 4.52
C TYR A 105 32.55 13.33 3.94
N SER A 106 33.62 12.81 4.55
CA SER A 106 35.00 13.00 4.06
C SER A 106 35.24 12.46 2.64
N LYS A 107 34.45 11.49 2.18
CA LYS A 107 34.54 10.91 0.83
C LYS A 107 33.68 11.67 -0.18
N VAL A 108 32.48 12.12 0.22
CA VAL A 108 31.54 12.81 -0.67
C VAL A 108 31.70 14.34 -0.71
N LYS A 109 32.52 14.93 0.16
CA LYS A 109 32.69 16.39 0.27
C LYS A 109 33.00 17.06 -1.08
N HIS A 110 33.80 16.42 -1.93
CA HIS A 110 34.15 16.97 -3.24
C HIS A 110 32.97 17.04 -4.21
N LEU A 111 31.97 16.16 -4.08
CA LEU A 111 30.74 16.17 -4.89
C LEU A 111 29.73 17.21 -4.40
N LEU A 112 29.72 17.46 -3.09
CA LEU A 112 28.76 18.35 -2.44
C LEU A 112 29.29 19.76 -2.18
N GLN A 113 30.54 20.06 -2.54
CA GLN A 113 31.21 21.31 -2.20
C GLN A 113 30.38 22.55 -2.60
N ASP A 114 29.93 22.61 -3.85
CA ASP A 114 29.13 23.74 -4.37
C ASP A 114 27.75 23.82 -3.67
N LEU A 115 27.15 22.67 -3.34
CA LEU A 115 25.86 22.61 -2.65
C LEU A 115 25.97 23.05 -1.18
N ASP A 116 27.05 22.65 -0.50
CA ASP A 116 27.32 23.02 0.89
C ASP A 116 27.61 24.53 1.01
N GLU A 117 28.38 25.10 0.08
CA GLU A 117 28.63 26.55 0.04
C GLU A 117 27.35 27.35 -0.24
N LEU A 118 26.49 26.84 -1.13
CA LEU A 118 25.17 27.44 -1.39
C LEU A 118 24.24 27.33 -0.18
N MET A 119 24.26 26.21 0.55
CA MET A 119 23.49 26.01 1.77
C MET A 119 23.90 27.00 2.87
N GLU A 120 25.21 27.22 3.06
CA GLU A 120 25.70 28.23 4.01
C GLU A 120 25.18 29.63 3.64
N ALA A 121 25.24 30.01 2.36
CA ALA A 121 24.72 31.30 1.89
C ALA A 121 23.21 31.44 2.10
N VAL A 122 22.43 30.37 1.87
CA VAL A 122 20.98 30.35 2.13
C VAL A 122 20.71 30.54 3.63
N LEU A 123 21.45 29.85 4.48
CA LEU A 123 21.27 29.91 5.93
C LEU A 123 21.63 31.29 6.48
N GLU A 124 22.74 31.88 6.03
CA GLU A 124 23.12 33.27 6.34
C GLU A 124 21.99 34.24 5.94
N ARG A 125 21.39 34.05 4.75
CA ARG A 125 20.32 34.91 4.25
C ARG A 125 19.02 34.80 5.03
N ILE A 126 18.71 33.62 5.59
CA ILE A 126 17.51 33.37 6.40
C ILE A 126 17.71 33.82 7.86
N LEU A 127 18.88 33.59 8.44
CA LEU A 127 19.15 33.84 9.87
C LEU A 127 19.66 35.26 10.16
N ALA A 128 20.50 35.84 9.29
CA ALA A 128 21.19 37.11 9.53
C ALA A 128 21.11 38.08 8.34
N PRO A 129 19.93 38.64 8.04
CA PRO A 129 19.69 39.44 6.84
C PRO A 129 20.46 40.78 6.81
N GLU A 130 20.74 41.34 7.98
CA GLU A 130 21.37 42.66 8.17
C GLU A 130 22.87 42.66 7.82
N GLN A 131 23.55 41.50 7.89
CA GLN A 131 25.00 41.37 7.63
C GLN A 131 25.34 41.19 6.15
N SER A 132 24.34 40.95 5.28
CA SER A 132 24.54 40.70 3.85
C SER A 132 25.02 41.92 3.05
N TYR A 133 25.11 43.11 3.66
CA TYR A 133 25.60 44.33 3.01
C TYR A 133 27.12 44.53 3.07
N SER A 134 27.85 43.70 3.82
CA SER A 134 29.31 43.82 3.90
C SER A 134 30.03 42.58 3.37
N ASN A 135 30.53 42.70 2.15
CA ASN A 135 31.76 42.06 1.67
C ASN A 135 31.88 40.54 1.72
N ALA A 136 31.04 39.83 0.97
CA ALA A 136 31.42 38.52 0.43
C ALA A 136 30.86 38.37 -0.98
N THR A 137 31.60 38.81 -2.00
CA THR A 137 31.43 38.27 -3.35
C THR A 137 32.00 36.84 -3.36
N ARG A 138 31.39 35.93 -2.61
CA ARG A 138 31.58 34.50 -2.84
C ARG A 138 31.00 34.21 -4.22
N THR A 139 31.82 33.72 -5.12
CA THR A 139 31.39 33.31 -6.46
C THR A 139 30.60 32.01 -6.34
N LEU A 140 29.32 32.13 -6.00
CA LEU A 140 28.42 31.00 -5.87
C LEU A 140 28.05 30.43 -7.24
N ASN A 141 28.04 29.11 -7.36
CA ASN A 141 27.57 28.42 -8.55
C ASN A 141 26.03 28.35 -8.54
N PHE A 142 25.38 29.30 -9.21
CA PHE A 142 23.92 29.41 -9.24
C PHE A 142 23.22 28.40 -10.17
N THR A 143 23.95 27.50 -10.85
CA THR A 143 23.33 26.46 -11.69
C THR A 143 22.36 25.59 -10.88
N ILE A 144 22.80 25.13 -9.72
CA ILE A 144 22.00 24.32 -8.78
C ILE A 144 20.79 25.12 -8.24
N TRP A 145 20.97 26.41 -7.99
CA TRP A 145 19.90 27.29 -7.49
C TRP A 145 18.80 27.52 -8.52
N ASN A 146 19.19 27.74 -9.78
CA ASN A 146 18.25 28.10 -10.84
C ASN A 146 17.25 26.99 -11.17
N ASP A 147 17.65 25.72 -11.01
CA ASP A 147 16.78 24.57 -11.26
C ASP A 147 15.62 24.50 -10.26
N THR A 148 15.89 24.67 -8.96
CA THR A 148 14.87 24.65 -7.91
C THR A 148 15.15 25.69 -6.82
N PRO A 149 14.83 26.99 -7.04
CA PRO A 149 15.12 28.02 -6.05
C PRO A 149 14.13 27.98 -4.88
N LEU A 150 14.61 28.33 -3.69
CA LEU A 150 13.75 28.63 -2.56
C LEU A 150 13.24 30.06 -2.65
N VAL A 151 11.93 30.22 -2.54
CA VAL A 151 11.24 31.49 -2.61
C VAL A 151 10.49 31.78 -1.31
N LEU A 152 10.35 33.06 -1.00
CA LEU A 152 9.48 33.55 0.06
C LEU A 152 8.18 34.04 -0.57
N ILE A 153 7.05 33.50 -0.11
CA ILE A 153 5.72 33.91 -0.52
C ILE A 153 5.13 34.77 0.59
N ASP A 154 4.90 36.04 0.29
CA ASP A 154 4.23 37.00 1.17
C ASP A 154 2.74 37.08 0.82
N GLU A 155 1.90 36.48 1.67
CA GLU A 155 0.44 36.50 1.53
C GLU A 155 -0.23 37.48 2.50
N ARG A 156 0.52 38.45 3.07
CA ARG A 156 -0.07 39.46 3.97
C ARG A 156 -1.19 40.27 3.30
N ASN A 157 -1.12 40.44 1.99
CA ASN A 157 -2.21 40.96 1.17
C ASN A 157 -2.84 39.81 0.34
N PRO A 158 -4.03 39.32 0.71
CA PRO A 158 -4.70 38.22 0.00
C PRO A 158 -5.01 38.54 -1.47
N HIS A 159 -5.12 39.83 -1.82
CA HIS A 159 -5.45 40.26 -3.18
C HIS A 159 -4.21 40.42 -4.08
N HIS A 160 -3.01 40.44 -3.50
CA HIS A 160 -1.78 40.64 -4.26
C HIS A 160 -0.58 39.94 -3.58
N PRO A 161 -0.53 38.59 -3.64
CA PRO A 161 0.59 37.84 -3.08
C PRO A 161 1.88 38.16 -3.84
N VAL A 162 2.99 38.33 -3.12
CA VAL A 162 4.30 38.64 -3.71
C VAL A 162 5.23 37.45 -3.51
N VAL A 163 5.87 37.00 -4.58
CA VAL A 163 6.87 35.93 -4.56
C VAL A 163 8.25 36.55 -4.71
N LEU A 164 9.09 36.36 -3.70
CA LEU A 164 10.45 36.90 -3.62
C LEU A 164 11.46 35.75 -3.70
N ASP A 165 12.37 35.79 -4.68
CA ASP A 165 13.50 34.87 -4.74
C ASP A 165 14.55 35.30 -3.70
N LEU A 166 15.08 34.34 -2.94
CA LEU A 166 16.08 34.59 -1.89
C LEU A 166 17.37 35.25 -2.44
N PHE A 167 17.77 34.92 -3.67
CA PHE A 167 18.94 35.47 -4.35
C PHE A 167 18.61 36.34 -5.58
N GLY A 168 17.34 36.73 -5.76
CA GLY A 168 16.89 37.50 -6.93
C GLY A 168 17.61 38.85 -7.16
N ASP A 169 18.16 39.46 -6.10
CA ASP A 169 18.88 40.73 -6.16
C ASP A 169 20.25 40.63 -6.86
N VAL A 170 20.85 39.43 -6.96
CA VAL A 170 22.18 39.26 -7.58
C VAL A 170 22.11 39.37 -9.11
N HIS A 171 20.94 39.12 -9.71
CA HIS A 171 20.77 39.13 -11.16
C HIS A 171 20.41 40.50 -11.75
N ASN A 172 19.83 41.41 -10.95
CA ASN A 172 19.41 42.73 -11.41
C ASN A 172 20.22 43.81 -10.68
N GLY A 173 21.42 44.11 -11.20
CA GLY A 173 22.26 45.25 -10.79
C GLY A 173 21.65 46.62 -11.14
N SER A 174 20.37 46.84 -10.83
CA SER A 174 19.72 48.14 -10.92
C SER A 174 19.51 48.66 -9.51
N ALA A 175 20.43 49.54 -9.10
CA ALA A 175 20.27 50.42 -7.95
C ALA A 175 19.05 51.34 -8.18
N SER A 176 17.86 50.83 -7.88
CA SER A 176 16.65 51.65 -7.75
C SER A 176 16.36 51.79 -6.27
N SER A 177 16.59 53.00 -5.77
CA SER A 177 16.29 53.49 -4.44
C SER A 177 14.81 53.33 -4.09
N SER A 178 14.43 52.15 -3.64
CA SER A 178 13.23 51.89 -2.87
C SER A 178 13.62 50.95 -1.73
N PRO A 179 13.19 51.19 -0.49
CA PRO A 179 13.51 50.27 0.59
C PRO A 179 12.91 48.92 0.22
N ALA A 180 13.77 47.93 -0.04
CA ALA A 180 13.34 46.58 -0.33
C ALA A 180 12.36 46.16 0.77
N PRO A 181 11.12 45.75 0.44
CA PRO A 181 10.16 45.34 1.47
C PRO A 181 10.80 44.22 2.28
N GLY A 182 10.77 44.42 3.60
CA GLY A 182 11.57 43.70 4.61
C GLY A 182 12.02 42.30 4.21
N ARG A 183 13.35 42.13 4.14
CA ARG A 183 14.07 40.88 3.83
C ARG A 183 13.84 39.73 4.82
N THR A 184 12.95 39.92 5.80
CA THR A 184 12.44 38.93 6.73
C THR A 184 10.95 39.14 6.92
N CYS A 185 10.17 38.16 6.49
CA CYS A 185 8.80 38.07 6.91
C CYS A 185 8.66 36.94 7.92
N THR A 186 8.90 37.30 9.19
CA THR A 186 8.65 36.45 10.36
C THR A 186 7.20 36.55 10.86
N ALA A 187 6.35 37.32 10.17
CA ALA A 187 4.96 37.54 10.52
C ALA A 187 4.06 36.37 10.09
N GLN A 188 2.96 36.16 10.82
CA GLN A 188 1.88 35.25 10.41
C GLN A 188 1.34 35.69 9.04
N GLY A 189 1.62 34.93 7.98
CA GLY A 189 1.23 35.26 6.60
C GLY A 189 2.34 35.05 5.57
N CYS A 190 3.57 34.77 5.99
CA CYS A 190 4.67 34.46 5.07
C CYS A 190 5.05 32.99 5.11
N LYS A 191 5.29 32.42 3.93
CA LYS A 191 5.58 31.01 3.73
C LYS A 191 6.86 30.87 2.92
N VAL A 192 7.71 29.93 3.29
CA VAL A 192 8.84 29.53 2.44
C VAL A 192 8.35 28.42 1.53
N ALA A 193 8.68 28.50 0.26
CA ALA A 193 8.30 27.49 -0.72
C ALA A 193 9.47 27.17 -1.66
N MET A 194 9.46 25.96 -2.20
CA MET A 194 10.33 25.58 -3.30
C MET A 194 9.58 25.75 -4.61
N ARG A 195 10.17 26.49 -5.56
CA ARG A 195 9.60 26.66 -6.89
C ARG A 195 10.05 25.51 -7.79
N LEU A 196 9.11 24.72 -8.27
CA LEU A 196 9.33 23.58 -9.17
C LEU A 196 8.71 23.92 -10.52
N CYS A 197 9.55 24.08 -11.55
CA CYS A 197 9.09 24.43 -12.89
C CYS A 197 9.20 23.24 -13.85
N SER A 198 8.30 23.17 -14.82
CA SER A 198 8.44 22.27 -15.97
C SER A 198 9.58 22.76 -16.89
N LEU A 199 10.01 21.91 -17.83
CA LEU A 199 11.16 22.11 -18.75
C LEU A 199 11.17 23.46 -19.48
N ASN A 200 9.99 24.06 -19.72
CA ASN A 200 9.87 25.33 -20.43
C ASN A 200 9.78 26.56 -19.49
N GLY A 201 9.83 26.38 -18.17
CA GLY A 201 9.69 27.45 -17.18
C GLY A 201 8.30 28.10 -17.13
N THR A 202 7.35 27.65 -17.96
CA THR A 202 6.03 28.28 -18.12
C THR A 202 5.03 27.87 -17.04
N VAL A 203 5.10 26.62 -16.58
CA VAL A 203 4.25 26.08 -15.53
C VAL A 203 5.13 25.75 -14.34
N CYS A 204 4.98 26.55 -13.28
CA CYS A 204 5.67 26.35 -12.02
C CYS A 204 4.65 26.08 -10.91
N THR A 205 4.97 25.09 -10.07
CA THR A 205 4.25 24.78 -8.84
C THR A 205 5.11 25.13 -7.64
N PHE A 206 4.48 25.47 -6.52
CA PHE A 206 5.15 25.86 -5.29
C PHE A 206 4.89 24.82 -4.22
N ARG A 207 5.94 24.15 -3.75
CA ARG A 207 5.87 23.27 -2.58
C ARG A 207 6.05 24.11 -1.34
N ASN A 208 4.94 24.39 -0.66
CA ASN A 208 4.91 25.24 0.52
C ASN A 208 5.40 24.48 1.77
N PHE A 209 6.14 25.19 2.63
CA PHE A 209 6.62 24.68 3.91
C PHE A 209 6.14 25.58 5.06
N THR A 210 5.92 24.97 6.22
CA THR A 210 5.52 25.67 7.44
C THR A 210 6.72 26.22 8.21
N SER A 211 7.91 25.68 7.98
CA SER A 211 9.17 26.10 8.61
C SER A 211 10.29 26.26 7.59
N ALA A 212 11.12 27.28 7.78
CA ALA A 212 12.33 27.48 6.99
C ALA A 212 13.34 26.32 7.14
N THR A 213 13.45 25.73 8.34
CA THR A 213 14.35 24.59 8.57
C THR A 213 13.95 23.37 7.74
N GLN A 214 12.64 23.09 7.67
CA GLN A 214 12.10 22.03 6.84
C GLN A 214 12.33 22.32 5.37
N ALA A 215 12.08 23.55 4.93
CA ALA A 215 12.30 23.97 3.54
C ALA A 215 13.75 23.78 3.09
N VAL A 216 14.72 24.25 3.88
CA VAL A 216 16.16 24.12 3.58
C VAL A 216 16.59 22.66 3.60
N THR A 217 16.13 21.87 4.57
CA THR A 217 16.47 20.45 4.67
C THR A 217 15.97 19.67 3.46
N GLU A 218 14.70 19.84 3.09
CA GLU A 218 14.09 19.17 1.93
C GLU A 218 14.70 19.63 0.61
N TRP A 219 15.07 20.91 0.51
CA TRP A 219 15.77 21.45 -0.65
C TRP A 219 17.15 20.84 -0.81
N TYR A 220 17.96 20.82 0.26
CA TYR A 220 19.28 20.19 0.24
C TYR A 220 19.18 18.71 -0.15
N LEU A 221 18.15 18.02 0.34
CA LEU A 221 17.83 16.64 0.00
C LEU A 221 17.65 16.39 -1.48
N LEU A 222 16.81 17.23 -2.10
CA LEU A 222 16.48 17.11 -3.51
C LEU A 222 17.74 17.31 -4.36
N GLN A 223 18.53 18.33 -4.01
CA GLN A 223 19.76 18.65 -4.71
C GLN A 223 20.83 17.58 -4.55
N ALA A 224 21.07 17.11 -3.32
CA ALA A 224 22.01 16.02 -3.07
C ALA A 224 21.59 14.74 -3.79
N THR A 225 20.28 14.43 -3.83
CA THR A 225 19.76 13.27 -4.57
C THR A 225 20.04 13.38 -6.07
N ASN A 226 19.87 14.57 -6.65
CA ASN A 226 20.21 14.82 -8.06
C ASN A 226 21.71 14.59 -8.31
N ILE A 227 22.59 15.12 -7.45
CA ILE A 227 24.05 14.92 -7.55
C ILE A 227 24.39 13.43 -7.48
N PHE A 228 23.92 12.71 -6.46
CA PHE A 228 24.23 11.29 -6.28
C PHE A 228 23.64 10.39 -7.36
N SER A 229 22.55 10.79 -8.01
CA SER A 229 21.96 10.02 -9.12
C SER A 229 22.85 9.95 -10.37
N GLN A 230 23.79 10.89 -10.49
CA GLN A 230 24.72 10.97 -11.62
C GLN A 230 26.01 10.18 -11.36
N VAL A 231 26.23 9.73 -10.12
CA VAL A 231 27.43 8.98 -9.72
C VAL A 231 27.22 7.48 -9.96
N PRO A 232 28.20 6.76 -10.53
CA PRO A 232 28.13 5.32 -10.69
C PRO A 232 27.93 4.57 -9.36
N THR A 233 27.14 3.49 -9.40
CA THR A 233 26.77 2.74 -8.19
C THR A 233 27.94 2.13 -7.44
N HIS A 234 28.98 1.67 -8.16
CA HIS A 234 30.18 1.09 -7.54
C HIS A 234 30.94 2.13 -6.69
N GLU A 235 31.02 3.37 -7.17
CA GLU A 235 31.68 4.48 -6.48
C GLU A 235 30.86 4.92 -5.26
N LEU A 236 29.53 5.00 -5.39
CA LEU A 236 28.63 5.26 -4.25
C LEU A 236 28.80 4.25 -3.11
N VAL A 237 28.95 2.96 -3.44
CA VAL A 237 29.19 1.91 -2.42
C VAL A 237 30.53 2.12 -1.71
N GLU A 238 31.58 2.51 -2.43
CA GLU A 238 32.89 2.78 -1.84
C GLU A 238 32.89 4.01 -0.91
N MET A 239 32.07 5.02 -1.24
CA MET A 239 31.88 6.21 -0.40
C MET A 239 30.99 5.95 0.83
N GLY A 240 30.27 4.83 0.85
CA GLY A 240 29.45 4.37 1.98
C GLY A 240 30.26 3.96 3.21
N TYR A 241 29.58 3.61 4.30
CA TYR A 241 30.25 3.07 5.49
C TYR A 241 30.58 1.58 5.28
N PRO A 242 31.85 1.16 5.41
CA PRO A 242 32.19 -0.25 5.32
C PRO A 242 31.62 -1.01 6.52
N ALA A 243 31.22 -2.26 6.30
CA ALA A 243 30.62 -3.10 7.33
C ALA A 243 31.55 -3.28 8.55
N GLU A 244 32.87 -3.29 8.35
CA GLU A 244 33.91 -3.31 9.40
C GLU A 244 33.83 -2.15 10.39
N ARG A 245 33.40 -0.97 9.94
CA ARG A 245 33.25 0.21 10.80
C ARG A 245 31.89 0.28 11.45
N LEU A 246 30.87 -0.32 10.82
CA LEU A 246 29.50 -0.32 11.33
C LEU A 246 29.27 -1.43 12.35
N ILE A 247 29.89 -2.60 12.16
CA ILE A 247 29.69 -3.80 12.97
C ILE A 247 30.99 -4.15 13.68
N LEU A 248 31.09 -3.78 14.95
CA LEU A 248 32.27 -4.03 15.77
C LEU A 248 32.28 -5.44 16.39
N ALA A 249 31.10 -5.96 16.72
CA ALA A 249 30.93 -7.28 17.29
C ALA A 249 29.58 -7.88 16.85
N CYS A 250 29.55 -9.19 16.66
CA CYS A 250 28.33 -9.93 16.35
C CYS A 250 28.35 -11.27 17.08
N LEU A 251 27.25 -11.58 17.77
CA LEU A 251 27.05 -12.85 18.46
C LEU A 251 25.59 -13.27 18.31
N PHE A 252 25.36 -14.47 17.78
CA PHE A 252 24.04 -15.08 17.65
C PHE A 252 23.93 -16.28 18.60
N GLY A 253 23.32 -16.06 19.76
CA GLY A 253 23.33 -17.05 20.84
C GLY A 253 24.77 -17.31 21.33
N PRO A 254 25.29 -18.54 21.26
CA PRO A 254 26.68 -18.84 21.56
C PRO A 254 27.62 -18.76 20.34
N GLU A 255 27.11 -18.55 19.13
CA GLU A 255 27.91 -18.60 17.90
C GLU A 255 28.40 -17.20 17.47
N PRO A 256 29.70 -17.01 17.20
CA PRO A 256 30.22 -15.75 16.69
C PRO A 256 29.84 -15.56 15.22
N CYS A 257 29.55 -14.32 14.82
CA CYS A 257 29.26 -13.93 13.43
C CYS A 257 30.21 -12.82 12.94
N SER A 258 30.36 -12.71 11.62
CA SER A 258 31.26 -11.73 10.98
C SER A 258 30.53 -10.88 9.94
N TYR A 259 31.10 -9.73 9.62
CA TYR A 259 30.64 -8.82 8.56
C TYR A 259 31.00 -9.33 7.14
N ARG A 260 31.88 -10.34 7.02
CA ARG A 260 32.30 -10.85 5.71
C ARG A 260 31.18 -11.65 5.06
N PRO A 261 30.82 -11.38 3.80
CA PRO A 261 29.94 -12.25 3.05
C PRO A 261 30.70 -13.55 2.75
N GLU A 262 30.33 -14.65 3.42
CA GLU A 262 30.87 -15.97 3.11
C GLU A 262 30.21 -16.53 1.85
N ALA A 263 31.04 -16.96 0.90
CA ALA A 263 30.64 -17.59 -0.34
C ALA A 263 30.17 -19.04 -0.09
N ASP A 264 28.98 -19.22 0.47
CA ASP A 264 28.40 -20.55 0.63
C ASP A 264 26.86 -20.53 0.43
N PRO A 265 26.28 -21.32 -0.48
CA PRO A 265 24.84 -21.31 -0.76
C PRO A 265 23.97 -22.02 0.31
N GLY A 266 24.59 -22.62 1.33
CA GLY A 266 23.89 -23.36 2.37
C GLY A 266 23.36 -22.45 3.49
N HIS A 267 22.03 -22.30 3.58
CA HIS A 267 21.35 -21.59 4.66
C HIS A 267 21.78 -22.15 6.04
N ARG A 268 22.57 -21.40 6.81
CA ARG A 268 22.74 -21.60 8.26
C ARG A 268 22.18 -20.38 9.01
N PRO A 269 21.47 -20.59 10.13
CA PRO A 269 21.01 -19.49 10.99
C PRO A 269 22.20 -18.74 11.59
N GLY A 270 22.15 -17.40 11.61
CA GLY A 270 23.21 -16.54 12.17
C GLY A 270 24.04 -15.72 11.16
N ARG A 271 23.68 -15.72 9.87
CA ARG A 271 24.42 -14.97 8.83
C ARG A 271 24.00 -13.50 8.75
N LEU A 272 24.99 -12.61 8.70
CA LEU A 272 24.81 -11.26 8.17
C LEU A 272 24.92 -11.32 6.64
N CYS A 273 23.77 -11.23 5.97
CA CYS A 273 23.76 -10.91 4.55
C CYS A 273 23.90 -9.40 4.40
N ALA A 274 25.08 -8.92 4.00
CA ALA A 274 25.24 -7.57 3.50
C ALA A 274 24.55 -7.49 2.12
N LEU A 275 23.29 -7.06 2.10
CA LEU A 275 22.66 -6.68 0.84
C LEU A 275 23.34 -5.40 0.35
N PRO A 276 23.79 -5.34 -0.91
CA PRO A 276 24.22 -4.09 -1.51
C PRO A 276 22.98 -3.21 -1.74
N HIS A 277 22.49 -2.58 -0.69
CA HIS A 277 21.46 -1.55 -0.82
C HIS A 277 22.14 -0.28 -1.33
N VAL A 278 22.07 -0.10 -2.65
CA VAL A 278 22.56 1.07 -3.39
C VAL A 278 21.83 2.36 -3.00
N HIS A 279 20.66 2.23 -2.35
CA HIS A 279 20.01 3.33 -1.68
C HIS A 279 20.50 3.38 -0.24
N GLY A 280 21.60 4.09 0.03
CA GLY A 280 22.08 4.41 1.38
C GLY A 280 21.12 5.24 2.23
N TRP A 281 19.89 5.40 1.76
CA TRP A 281 18.81 6.13 2.37
C TRP A 281 17.87 5.16 3.04
N CYS A 282 17.96 5.06 4.37
CA CYS A 282 16.80 4.63 5.14
C CYS A 282 15.76 5.75 4.98
N PRO A 283 14.58 5.50 4.39
CA PRO A 283 13.48 6.41 4.62
C PRO A 283 13.30 6.43 6.13
N ALA A 284 13.59 7.57 6.77
CA ALA A 284 12.95 7.91 8.03
C ALA A 284 11.48 7.58 7.81
N ALA A 285 10.85 6.90 8.76
CA ALA A 285 9.43 6.62 8.71
C ALA A 285 8.69 7.95 8.56
N ALA A 286 8.52 8.42 7.32
CA ALA A 286 7.46 9.31 6.95
C ALA A 286 6.21 8.60 7.45
N PRO A 287 5.31 9.28 8.17
CA PRO A 287 4.05 8.67 8.54
C PRO A 287 3.49 8.11 7.24
N ARG A 288 3.43 6.78 7.17
CA ARG A 288 2.79 6.08 6.07
C ARG A 288 1.40 6.68 6.08
N ALA A 289 1.10 7.54 5.13
CA ALA A 289 -0.27 7.86 4.83
C ALA A 289 -0.86 6.51 4.45
N GLU A 290 -1.51 5.86 5.42
CA GLU A 290 -2.43 4.78 5.16
C GLU A 290 -3.46 5.38 4.24
N VAL A 291 -3.25 5.18 2.94
CA VAL A 291 -4.32 5.19 1.97
C VAL A 291 -5.17 3.99 2.37
N LEU A 292 -6.10 4.21 3.29
CA LEU A 292 -7.22 3.30 3.52
C LEU A 292 -7.88 3.10 2.14
N PRO A 293 -7.92 1.87 1.60
CA PRO A 293 -8.77 1.61 0.47
C PRO A 293 -10.21 1.74 0.94
N LEU A 294 -10.80 2.89 0.65
CA LEU A 294 -12.22 3.14 0.77
C LEU A 294 -12.91 2.40 -0.38
N HIS A 295 -12.93 1.06 -0.32
CA HIS A 295 -13.78 0.27 -1.17
C HIS A 295 -15.10 -0.02 -0.45
N GLN A 296 -16.07 0.85 -0.74
CA GLN A 296 -17.48 0.56 -1.01
C GLN A 296 -18.16 -0.63 -0.31
N ARG A 297 -19.12 -0.24 0.55
CA ARG A 297 -20.37 -0.90 0.97
C ARG A 297 -20.29 -2.17 1.80
#